data_AF-A0A418SDA5-F1
#
_entry.id   AF-A0A418SDA5-F1
#
_cell.length_a   1.000
_cell.length_b   1.000
_cell.length_c   1.000
_cell.angle_alpha   90.00
_cell.angle_beta   90.00
_cell.angle_gamma   90.00
#
_symmetry.space_group_name_H-M   'P 1'
#
loop_
_entity.id
_entity.type
_entity.pdbx_description
1 polymer ?
#
loop_
_entity_poly.entity_id
_entity_poly.type
_entity_poly.pdbx_seq_one_letter_code
_entity_poly.pdbx_strand_id
1 'polypeptide(L)'
;MDEICSEERALIEDHLRERGVTRVGPGVTAAGFDYVWDGQRLISADPRNRGWGSAGGRPGSVRQPARGQYRSEEDILKDKEIAQAIRDGLSGKQIAHQLDTSAARVRRIARRHGLKQERGESGMKGAELPLDEAVTARILPFVDGQRSVTQIARLSGCTIRTVRLRQKRLGLDIPDKRSARA
;
A
#
# COMPACT_ATOMS: atom_id res chain seq x y z
N MET A 1 17.52 -37.97 -1.55
CA MET A 1 16.08 -37.67 -1.46
C MET A 1 15.83 -37.43 0.00
N ASP A 2 15.39 -36.23 0.37
CA ASP A 2 15.08 -35.92 1.77
C ASP A 2 13.67 -36.45 2.05
N GLU A 3 13.60 -37.63 2.64
CA GLU A 3 12.34 -38.26 3.03
C GLU A 3 11.88 -37.66 4.36
N ILE A 4 10.78 -36.92 4.32
CA ILE A 4 10.14 -36.36 5.53
C ILE A 4 9.79 -37.51 6.47
N CYS A 5 10.38 -37.51 7.66
CA CYS A 5 10.20 -38.56 8.63
C CYS A 5 8.77 -38.52 9.23
N SER A 6 8.37 -39.61 9.88
CA SER A 6 7.04 -39.76 10.47
C SER A 6 6.74 -38.69 11.53
N GLU A 7 7.75 -38.27 12.30
CA GLU A 7 7.63 -37.22 13.31
C GLU A 7 7.43 -35.83 12.69
N GLU A 8 8.18 -35.51 11.62
CA GLU A 8 8.00 -34.25 10.89
C GLU A 8 6.62 -34.16 10.24
N ARG A 9 6.08 -35.28 9.75
CA ARG A 9 4.70 -35.34 9.22
C ARG A 9 3.68 -35.02 10.30
N ALA A 10 3.86 -35.53 11.52
CA ALA A 10 2.95 -35.27 12.63
C ALA A 10 2.93 -33.77 12.99
N LEU A 11 4.10 -33.13 13.04
CA LEU A 11 4.21 -31.69 13.29
C LEU A 11 3.52 -30.84 12.21
N ILE A 12 3.63 -31.24 10.94
CA ILE A 12 2.94 -30.58 9.83
C ILE A 12 1.42 -30.73 9.97
N GLU A 13 0.92 -31.92 10.33
CA GLU A 13 -0.51 -32.18 10.46
C GLU A 13 -1.15 -31.43 11.64
N ASP A 14 -0.47 -31.37 12.79
CA ASP A 14 -0.95 -30.58 13.93
C ASP A 14 -0.96 -29.09 13.60
N HIS A 15 0.05 -28.58 12.90
CA HIS A 15 0.09 -27.18 12.47
C HIS A 15 -1.03 -26.83 11.47
N LEU A 16 -1.36 -27.75 10.56
CA LEU A 16 -2.47 -27.57 9.61
C LEU A 16 -3.83 -27.57 10.32
N ARG A 17 -3.99 -28.41 11.35
CA ARG A 17 -5.21 -28.50 12.16
C ARG A 17 -5.44 -27.23 12.98
N GLU A 18 -4.41 -26.69 13.63
CA GLU A 18 -4.49 -25.44 14.40
C GLU A 18 -4.86 -24.22 13.55
N ARG A 19 -4.40 -24.17 12.29
CA ARG A 19 -4.60 -23.02 11.40
C ARG A 19 -5.84 -23.12 10.50
N GLY A 20 -6.62 -24.19 10.63
CA GLY A 20 -7.84 -24.39 9.83
C GLY A 20 -7.59 -24.46 8.32
N VAL A 21 -6.42 -24.96 7.90
CA VAL A 21 -6.04 -25.04 6.49
C VAL A 21 -6.55 -26.36 5.91
N THR A 22 -7.41 -26.28 4.89
CA THR A 22 -7.95 -27.47 4.21
C THR A 22 -6.86 -28.13 3.35
N ARG A 23 -6.54 -29.39 3.63
CA ARG A 23 -5.59 -30.18 2.81
C ARG A 23 -6.22 -30.44 1.44
N VAL A 24 -5.51 -30.05 0.38
CA VAL A 24 -5.92 -30.36 -0.99
C VAL A 24 -5.25 -31.67 -1.40
N GLY A 25 -6.04 -32.62 -1.92
CA GLY A 25 -5.52 -33.92 -2.33
C GLY A 25 -4.49 -33.81 -3.47
N PRO A 26 -3.53 -34.76 -3.56
CA PRO A 26 -2.59 -34.79 -4.68
C PRO A 26 -3.36 -34.89 -6.00
N GLY A 27 -3.12 -33.95 -6.91
CA GLY A 27 -3.79 -33.88 -8.22
C GLY A 27 -5.10 -33.08 -8.25
N VAL A 28 -5.59 -32.55 -7.13
CA VAL A 28 -6.77 -31.69 -7.11
C VAL A 28 -6.30 -30.24 -7.10
N THR A 29 -6.49 -29.48 -8.18
CA THR A 29 -6.39 -28.01 -8.15
C THR A 29 -7.77 -27.47 -7.80
N ALA A 30 -7.87 -26.66 -6.74
CA ALA A 30 -9.13 -26.15 -6.18
C ALA A 30 -9.94 -25.20 -7.10
N ALA A 31 -9.56 -25.09 -8.37
CA ALA A 31 -10.33 -24.41 -9.39
C ALA A 31 -10.10 -25.17 -10.71
N GLY A 32 -11.18 -25.46 -11.43
CA GLY A 32 -11.21 -26.23 -12.68
C GLY A 32 -10.44 -25.56 -13.83
N PHE A 33 -9.14 -25.43 -13.65
CA PHE A 33 -8.19 -24.94 -14.61
C PHE A 33 -7.25 -26.09 -14.90
N ASP A 34 -7.40 -26.66 -16.09
CA ASP A 34 -6.51 -27.70 -16.59
C ASP A 34 -5.12 -27.09 -16.76
N TYR A 35 -4.17 -27.51 -15.93
CA TYR A 35 -2.76 -27.17 -16.11
C TYR A 35 -2.00 -28.43 -16.56
N VAL A 36 -1.16 -28.29 -17.58
CA VAL A 36 -0.33 -29.36 -18.15
C VAL A 36 1.14 -29.09 -17.80
N TRP A 37 1.84 -30.12 -17.34
CA TRP A 37 3.27 -30.07 -17.05
C TRP A 37 4.09 -30.26 -18.34
N ASP A 38 4.98 -29.30 -18.65
CA ASP A 38 5.79 -29.32 -19.89
C ASP A 38 7.21 -29.89 -19.68
N GLY A 39 7.49 -30.45 -18.51
CA GLY A 39 8.82 -30.94 -18.12
C GLY A 39 9.68 -29.92 -17.37
N GLN A 40 9.28 -28.64 -17.32
CA GLN A 40 9.94 -27.60 -16.50
C GLN A 40 8.95 -26.79 -15.64
N ARG A 41 7.70 -26.60 -16.06
CA ARG A 41 6.70 -25.71 -15.46
C ARG A 41 5.28 -26.26 -15.64
N LEU A 42 4.35 -25.86 -14.76
CA LEU A 42 2.91 -26.01 -15.02
C LEU A 42 2.45 -24.89 -15.96
N ILE A 43 1.88 -25.25 -17.11
CA ILE A 43 1.29 -24.35 -18.09
C ILE A 43 -0.22 -24.52 -18.10
N SER A 44 -0.98 -23.43 -18.08
CA SER A 44 -2.45 -23.49 -18.24
C SER A 44 -2.80 -24.00 -19.63
N ALA A 45 -3.61 -25.07 -19.71
CA ALA A 45 -4.14 -25.62 -20.95
C ALA A 45 -5.13 -24.66 -21.63
N ASP A 46 -5.86 -23.86 -20.84
CA ASP A 46 -6.80 -22.86 -21.35
C ASP A 46 -6.06 -21.76 -22.15
N PRO A 47 -6.32 -21.62 -23.47
CA PRO A 47 -5.72 -20.59 -24.32
C PRO A 47 -6.02 -19.15 -23.86
N ARG A 48 -7.12 -18.92 -23.13
CA ARG A 48 -7.46 -17.59 -22.58
C ARG A 48 -6.55 -17.18 -21.42
N ASN A 49 -5.99 -18.15 -20.70
CA ASN A 49 -5.05 -17.92 -19.60
C ASN A 49 -3.58 -17.91 -20.03
N ARG A 50 -3.26 -18.29 -21.27
CA ARG A 50 -1.90 -18.08 -21.84
C ARG A 50 -1.52 -16.60 -21.93
N GLY A 51 -2.52 -15.70 -21.89
CA GLY A 51 -2.36 -14.26 -22.07
C GLY A 51 -2.18 -13.43 -20.78
N TRP A 52 -2.31 -13.99 -19.57
CA TRP A 52 -2.13 -13.23 -18.31
C TRP A 52 -0.67 -12.82 -18.01
N GLY A 53 0.24 -13.03 -18.96
CA GLY A 53 1.58 -12.41 -19.02
C GLY A 53 1.73 -11.29 -20.04
N SER A 54 0.74 -11.01 -20.89
CA SER A 54 0.85 -10.12 -22.05
C SER A 54 -0.08 -8.91 -21.99
N ALA A 55 0.10 -8.09 -20.94
CA ALA A 55 -0.26 -6.68 -20.98
C ALA A 55 0.95 -5.86 -20.51
N GLY A 56 1.93 -5.71 -21.40
CA GLY A 56 3.02 -4.73 -21.30
C GLY A 56 4.32 -5.15 -20.58
N GLY A 57 4.50 -6.42 -20.22
CA GLY A 57 5.74 -6.91 -19.61
C GLY A 57 6.61 -7.69 -20.61
N ARG A 58 7.92 -7.48 -20.60
CA ARG A 58 8.87 -8.24 -21.42
C ARG A 58 8.71 -9.76 -21.18
N PRO A 59 8.87 -10.62 -22.21
CA PRO A 59 8.88 -12.06 -22.03
C PRO A 59 9.95 -12.44 -21.01
N GLY A 60 9.55 -13.08 -19.90
CA GLY A 60 10.45 -13.46 -18.82
C GLY A 60 10.32 -12.67 -17.51
N SER A 61 9.53 -11.58 -17.45
CA SER A 61 9.22 -10.98 -16.15
C SER A 61 8.12 -11.79 -15.46
N VAL A 62 8.51 -12.82 -14.70
CA VAL A 62 7.64 -13.35 -13.64
C VAL A 62 7.33 -12.16 -12.73
N ARG A 63 6.11 -11.62 -12.79
CA ARG A 63 5.62 -10.73 -11.73
C ARG A 63 5.63 -11.59 -10.49
N GLN A 64 6.67 -11.46 -9.67
CA GLN A 64 6.64 -12.01 -8.33
C GLN A 64 5.31 -11.56 -7.72
N PRO A 65 4.47 -12.46 -7.19
CA PRO A 65 3.34 -12.03 -6.40
C PRO A 65 3.93 -11.08 -5.38
N ALA A 66 3.45 -9.82 -5.38
CA ALA A 66 3.96 -8.81 -4.48
C ALA A 66 3.96 -9.44 -3.09
N ARG A 67 5.16 -9.70 -2.55
CA ARG A 67 5.33 -10.37 -1.25
C ARG A 67 4.29 -9.75 -0.34
N GLY A 68 3.38 -10.55 0.20
CA GLY A 68 2.37 -10.08 1.12
C GLY A 68 3.10 -9.34 2.23
N GLN A 69 3.12 -8.01 2.15
CA GLN A 69 3.80 -7.20 3.14
C GLN A 69 3.01 -7.44 4.42
N TYR A 70 3.63 -8.11 5.37
CA TYR A 70 3.12 -8.19 6.72
C TYR A 70 2.79 -6.77 7.16
N ARG A 71 1.52 -6.55 7.50
CA ARG A 71 1.06 -5.27 7.99
C ARG A 71 1.62 -5.11 9.39
N SER A 72 2.40 -4.07 9.61
CA SER A 72 2.85 -3.74 10.96
C SER A 72 1.66 -3.46 11.86
N GLU A 73 1.83 -3.61 13.17
CA GLU A 73 0.79 -3.25 14.14
C GLU A 73 0.39 -1.78 14.01
N GLU A 74 1.35 -0.90 13.75
CA GLU A 74 1.11 0.52 13.45
C GLU A 74 0.18 0.72 12.23
N ASP A 75 0.36 -0.09 11.19
CA ASP A 75 -0.50 -0.03 10.01
C ASP A 75 -1.93 -0.50 10.31
N ILE A 76 -2.09 -1.45 11.21
CA ILE A 76 -3.41 -1.93 11.66
C ILE A 76 -4.09 -0.86 12.52
N LEU A 77 -3.35 -0.20 13.43
CA LEU A 77 -3.88 0.90 14.25
C LEU A 77 -4.31 2.09 13.38
N LYS A 78 -3.46 2.51 12.44
CA LYS A 78 -3.83 3.56 11.47
C LYS A 78 -5.04 3.19 10.62
N ASP A 79 -5.16 1.92 10.21
CA ASP A 79 -6.32 1.49 9.44
C ASP A 79 -7.62 1.57 10.29
N LYS A 80 -7.55 1.30 11.60
CA LYS A 80 -8.68 1.47 12.53
C LYS A 80 -9.06 2.94 12.71
N GLU A 81 -8.08 3.83 12.88
CA GLU A 81 -8.31 5.29 12.97
C GLU A 81 -8.97 5.83 11.71
N ILE A 82 -8.48 5.41 10.53
CA ILE A 82 -9.08 5.77 9.25
C ILE A 82 -10.53 5.28 9.17
N ALA A 83 -10.81 4.05 9.60
CA ALA A 83 -12.17 3.52 9.60
C ALA A 83 -13.10 4.29 10.54
N GLN A 84 -12.61 4.70 11.71
CA GLN A 84 -13.39 5.52 12.66
C GLN A 84 -13.69 6.91 12.08
N ALA A 85 -12.68 7.59 11.53
CA ALA A 85 -12.87 8.90 10.90
C ALA A 85 -13.88 8.87 9.74
N ILE A 86 -13.97 7.75 9.00
CA ILE A 86 -15.01 7.58 7.97
C ILE A 86 -16.42 7.46 8.61
N ARG A 87 -16.55 6.75 9.73
CA ARG A 87 -17.83 6.66 10.46
C ARG A 87 -18.27 8.00 11.05
N ASP A 88 -17.30 8.81 11.44
CA ASP A 88 -17.53 10.17 11.95
C ASP A 88 -17.92 11.17 10.84
N GLY A 89 -18.08 10.70 9.59
CA GLY A 89 -18.55 11.50 8.46
C GLY A 89 -17.49 12.36 7.79
N LEU A 90 -16.20 12.19 8.12
CA LEU A 90 -15.14 12.96 7.50
C LEU A 90 -14.96 12.56 6.03
N SER A 91 -14.77 13.56 5.17
CA SER A 91 -14.47 13.31 3.76
C SER A 91 -13.12 12.63 3.61
N GLY A 92 -12.96 11.76 2.61
CA GLY A 92 -11.69 11.06 2.38
C GLY A 92 -10.48 11.99 2.17
N LYS A 93 -10.71 13.25 1.78
CA LYS A 93 -9.66 14.28 1.68
C LYS A 93 -9.24 14.80 3.07
N GLN A 94 -10.19 15.07 3.95
CA GLN A 94 -9.91 15.51 5.33
C GLN A 94 -9.13 14.43 6.08
N ILE A 95 -9.58 13.17 5.97
CA ILE A 95 -8.91 12.03 6.61
C ILE A 95 -7.47 11.87 6.10
N ALA A 96 -7.26 11.97 4.79
CA ALA A 96 -5.93 11.90 4.19
C ALA A 96 -4.99 13.00 4.72
N HIS A 97 -5.53 14.19 4.96
CA HIS A 97 -4.76 15.32 5.49
C HIS A 97 -4.48 15.18 7.00
N GLN A 98 -5.50 14.85 7.80
CA GLN A 98 -5.39 14.74 9.27
C GLN A 98 -4.49 13.57 9.69
N LEU A 99 -4.58 12.42 9.02
CA LEU A 99 -3.84 11.21 9.36
C LEU A 99 -2.56 11.02 8.52
N ASP A 100 -2.12 12.05 7.80
CA ASP A 100 -0.99 12.04 6.86
C ASP A 100 -0.90 10.76 6.02
N THR A 101 -2.03 10.39 5.41
CA THR A 101 -2.19 9.12 4.69
C THR A 101 -2.64 9.36 3.26
N SER A 102 -2.37 8.38 2.38
CA SER A 102 -2.78 8.52 0.98
C SER A 102 -4.30 8.35 0.83
N ALA A 103 -4.92 9.19 -0.01
CA ALA A 103 -6.33 9.03 -0.37
C ALA A 103 -6.65 7.66 -1.02
N ALA A 104 -5.64 6.97 -1.55
CA ALA A 104 -5.76 5.60 -2.04
C ALA A 104 -5.88 4.58 -0.90
N ARG A 105 -5.13 4.76 0.20
CA ARG A 105 -5.24 3.95 1.42
C ARG A 105 -6.61 4.15 2.08
N VAL A 106 -7.07 5.39 2.22
CA VAL A 106 -8.41 5.70 2.76
C VAL A 106 -9.51 5.00 1.97
N ARG A 107 -9.51 5.13 0.63
CA ARG A 107 -10.50 4.45 -0.24
C ARG A 107 -10.46 2.93 -0.11
N ARG A 108 -9.26 2.35 0.04
CA ARG A 108 -9.08 0.89 0.20
C ARG A 108 -9.70 0.41 1.51
N ILE A 109 -9.49 1.15 2.60
CA ILE A 109 -10.04 0.84 3.93
C ILE A 109 -11.55 1.00 3.91
N ALA A 110 -12.07 2.08 3.34
CA ALA A 110 -13.51 2.29 3.17
C ALA A 110 -14.18 1.09 2.48
N ARG A 111 -13.61 0.64 1.34
CA ARG A 111 -14.11 -0.55 0.61
C ARG A 111 -14.03 -1.83 1.45
N ARG A 112 -12.94 -2.04 2.18
CA ARG A 112 -12.76 -3.23 3.02
C ARG A 112 -13.78 -3.30 4.16
N HIS A 113 -14.12 -2.16 4.74
CA HIS A 113 -15.11 -2.07 5.82
C HIS A 113 -16.54 -1.84 5.32
N GLY A 114 -16.79 -1.89 4.00
CA GLY A 114 -18.12 -1.66 3.43
C GLY A 114 -18.67 -0.24 3.64
N LEU A 115 -17.81 0.72 4.00
CA LEU A 115 -18.22 2.10 4.30
C LEU A 115 -18.39 2.87 2.99
N LYS A 116 -19.57 3.48 2.81
CA LYS A 116 -19.81 4.43 1.73
C LYS A 116 -19.13 5.74 2.09
N GLN A 117 -18.10 6.12 1.34
CA GLN A 117 -17.58 7.48 1.43
C GLN A 117 -18.55 8.41 0.72
N GLU A 118 -19.00 9.44 1.42
CA GLU A 118 -19.65 10.56 0.77
C GLU A 118 -18.70 11.12 -0.28
N ARG A 119 -19.15 11.15 -1.54
CA ARG A 119 -18.49 11.91 -2.58
C ARG A 119 -18.69 13.37 -2.21
N GLY A 120 -17.81 13.88 -1.35
CA GLY A 120 -17.71 15.32 -1.11
C GLY A 120 -17.61 15.99 -2.48
N GLU A 121 -18.45 17.00 -2.68
CA GLU A 121 -18.61 17.70 -3.95
C GLU A 121 -17.24 17.93 -4.58
N SER A 122 -17.09 17.50 -5.84
CA SER A 122 -15.83 17.59 -6.58
C SER A 122 -15.34 19.03 -6.80
N GLY A 123 -16.08 20.03 -6.31
CA GLY A 123 -15.78 21.45 -6.36
C GLY A 123 -15.02 21.96 -5.13
N MET A 124 -13.80 21.46 -4.88
CA MET A 124 -12.84 22.25 -4.10
C MET A 124 -11.62 22.50 -4.97
N LYS A 125 -11.80 23.36 -5.98
CA LYS A 125 -10.71 24.20 -6.49
C LYS A 125 -10.38 25.18 -5.36
N GLY A 126 -9.28 24.92 -4.64
CA GLY A 126 -8.68 25.93 -3.77
C GLY A 126 -9.32 26.13 -2.39
N ALA A 127 -10.11 25.18 -1.86
CA ALA A 127 -10.43 25.25 -0.45
C ALA A 127 -9.14 25.20 0.36
N GLU A 128 -8.84 26.32 1.01
CA GLU A 128 -7.73 26.46 1.92
C GLU A 128 -7.96 25.52 3.09
N LEU A 129 -7.49 24.28 2.95
CA LEU A 129 -7.32 23.40 4.11
C LEU A 129 -6.55 24.20 5.15
N PRO A 130 -7.08 24.34 6.39
CA PRO A 130 -6.41 25.10 7.42
C PRO A 130 -4.98 24.60 7.57
N LEU A 131 -4.02 25.53 7.68
CA LEU A 131 -2.65 25.16 7.95
C LEU A 131 -2.62 24.48 9.30
N ASP A 132 -2.40 23.17 9.29
CA ASP A 132 -2.15 22.42 10.50
C ASP A 132 -0.85 22.93 11.13
N GLU A 133 -1.02 23.64 12.24
CA GLU A 133 0.05 24.31 12.97
C GLU A 133 1.04 23.28 13.56
N ALA A 134 0.57 22.09 13.91
CA ALA A 134 1.41 20.99 14.40
C ALA A 134 2.28 20.39 13.29
N VAL A 135 1.78 20.32 12.05
CA VAL A 135 2.60 19.95 10.88
C VAL A 135 3.62 21.03 10.57
N THR A 136 3.22 22.29 10.70
CA THR A 136 4.10 23.45 10.43
C THR A 136 5.25 23.52 11.44
N ALA A 137 4.95 23.34 12.73
CA ALA A 137 5.95 23.27 13.80
C ALA A 137 6.96 22.13 13.62
N ARG A 138 6.58 21.03 12.96
CA ARG A 138 7.50 19.93 12.64
C ARG A 138 8.41 20.22 11.45
N ILE A 139 8.00 21.07 10.51
CA ILE A 139 8.74 21.35 9.28
C ILE A 139 9.72 22.51 9.49
N LEU A 140 9.29 23.59 10.17
CA LEU A 140 10.06 24.84 10.32
C LEU A 140 11.50 24.66 10.85
N PRO A 141 11.78 23.79 11.86
CA PRO A 141 13.14 23.62 12.39
C PRO A 141 14.15 23.10 11.36
N PHE A 142 13.68 22.51 10.26
CA PHE A 142 14.53 21.91 9.23
C PHE A 142 14.67 22.78 7.97
N VAL A 143 14.05 23.97 7.95
CA VAL A 143 14.14 24.92 6.84
C VAL A 143 15.35 25.84 7.08
N ASP A 144 16.48 25.48 6.49
CA ASP A 144 17.76 26.19 6.63
C ASP A 144 18.25 26.82 5.31
N GLY A 145 17.41 26.81 4.26
CA GLY A 145 17.77 27.29 2.92
C GLY A 145 18.73 26.37 2.14
N GLN A 146 19.27 25.33 2.78
CA GLN A 146 20.26 24.42 2.18
C GLN A 146 19.66 23.04 1.88
N ARG A 147 18.74 22.58 2.71
CA ARG A 147 18.14 21.25 2.59
C ARG A 147 17.06 21.22 1.52
N SER A 148 17.10 20.18 0.69
CA SER A 148 16.05 19.92 -0.28
C SER A 148 14.74 19.49 0.39
N VAL A 149 13.62 19.70 -0.30
CA VAL A 149 12.27 19.23 0.10
C VAL A 149 12.28 17.75 0.53
N THR A 150 13.06 16.91 -0.15
CA THR A 150 13.12 15.46 0.16
C THR A 150 13.84 15.20 1.48
N GLN A 151 14.89 15.95 1.80
CA GLN A 151 15.60 15.83 3.08
C GLN A 151 14.71 16.32 4.23
N ILE A 152 14.04 17.46 4.04
CA ILE A 152 13.11 18.01 5.02
C ILE A 152 11.97 17.03 5.29
N ALA A 153 11.39 16.41 4.26
CA ALA A 153 10.35 15.39 4.40
C ALA A 153 10.83 14.18 5.24
N ARG A 154 12.05 13.70 4.99
CA ARG A 154 12.62 12.58 5.77
C ARG A 154 12.86 12.95 7.24
N LEU A 155 13.38 14.14 7.51
CA LEU A 155 13.70 14.60 8.86
C LEU A 155 12.46 14.94 9.68
N SER A 156 11.46 15.57 9.06
CA SER A 156 10.20 15.95 9.70
C SER A 156 9.20 14.79 9.80
N GLY A 157 9.51 13.62 9.21
CA GLY A 157 8.58 12.49 9.13
C GLY A 157 7.33 12.75 8.30
N CYS A 158 7.29 13.84 7.53
CA CYS A 158 6.15 14.25 6.72
C CYS A 158 6.32 13.81 5.26
N THR A 159 5.22 13.72 4.51
CA THR A 159 5.32 13.45 3.07
C THR A 159 5.92 14.63 2.28
N ILE A 160 6.62 14.33 1.16
CA ILE A 160 7.17 15.34 0.23
C ILE A 160 6.09 16.32 -0.24
N ARG A 161 4.86 15.81 -0.47
CA ARG A 161 3.72 16.64 -0.89
C ARG A 161 3.35 17.66 0.18
N THR A 162 3.33 17.24 1.45
CA THR A 162 3.06 18.11 2.60
C THR A 162 4.09 19.24 2.65
N VAL A 163 5.39 18.92 2.58
CA VAL A 163 6.47 19.92 2.58
C VAL A 163 6.33 20.90 1.41
N ARG A 164 6.09 20.44 0.18
CA ARG A 164 5.87 21.32 -0.99
C ARG A 164 4.67 22.25 -0.83
N LEU A 165 3.58 21.76 -0.23
CA LEU A 165 2.41 22.59 -0.01
C LEU A 165 2.74 23.72 0.98
N ARG A 166 3.50 23.42 2.04
CA ARG A 166 3.90 24.40 3.05
C ARG A 166 4.93 25.38 2.50
N GLN A 167 5.89 24.91 1.71
CA GLN A 167 6.80 25.76 0.95
C GLN A 167 6.05 26.82 0.13
N LYS A 168 5.09 26.37 -0.69
CA LYS A 168 4.32 27.28 -1.56
C LYS A 168 3.43 28.24 -0.77
N ARG A 169 2.85 27.80 0.35
CA ARG A 169 1.91 28.61 1.15
C ARG A 169 2.59 29.59 2.10
N LEU A 170 3.71 29.19 2.70
CA LEU A 170 4.46 30.00 3.67
C LEU A 170 5.62 30.75 3.03
N GLY A 171 5.86 30.57 1.72
CA GLY A 171 6.99 31.21 1.03
C GLY A 171 8.35 30.76 1.55
N LEU A 172 8.47 29.51 2.02
CA LEU A 172 9.72 29.01 2.60
C LEU A 172 10.80 28.88 1.52
N ASP A 173 11.99 29.36 1.83
CA ASP A 173 13.16 29.21 0.98
C ASP A 173 13.70 27.77 1.12
N ILE A 174 13.27 26.90 0.21
CA ILE A 174 13.68 25.51 0.15
C ILE A 174 14.17 25.24 -1.26
N PRO A 175 15.46 24.89 -1.46
CA PRO A 175 15.98 24.61 -2.79
C PRO A 175 15.26 23.40 -3.39
N ASP A 176 14.67 23.57 -4.58
CA ASP A 176 14.15 22.45 -5.35
C ASP A 176 15.31 21.75 -6.07
N LYS A 177 15.28 20.42 -6.16
CA LYS A 177 16.37 19.65 -6.80
C LYS A 177 16.65 20.06 -8.26
N ARG A 178 15.74 20.81 -8.89
CA ARG A 178 15.90 21.34 -10.25
C ARG A 178 16.79 22.58 -10.33
N SER A 179 16.97 23.37 -9.25
CA SER A 179 17.79 24.58 -9.29
C SER A 179 19.27 24.33 -8.99
N ALA A 180 19.65 23.15 -8.50
CA ALA A 180 21.05 22.78 -8.22
C ALA A 180 21.81 22.18 -9.44
N ARG A 181 21.23 22.25 -10.64
CA ARG A 181 21.92 22.02 -11.92
C ARG A 181 22.07 23.37 -12.62
N ALA A 182 23.03 24.17 -12.17
CA ALA A 182 23.56 25.32 -12.88
C ALA A 182 25.08 25.22 -12.82
#